data_AF-A0A968VPV9-F1
#
_entry.id   AF-A0A968VPV9-F1
#
_cell.length_a   1.000
_cell.length_b   1.000
_cell.length_c   1.000
_cell.angle_alpha   90.00
_cell.angle_beta   90.00
_cell.angle_gamma   90.00
#
_symmetry.space_group_name_H-M   'P 1'
#
loop_
_entity.id
_entity.type
_entity.pdbx_description
1 polymer ?
#
loop_
_entity_poly.entity_id
_entity_poly.type
_entity_poly.pdbx_seq_one_letter_code
_entity_poly.pdbx_strand_id
1 'polypeptide(L)'
;MFLSQLPPTPTPQTQPIRPHRIQITLLDPSELQVSQGQVVELGDILVVRSAERIQLETRRIEIQSQLLALENTPPPDTILLEQRILAYQQAQTTYDQHYRLVPHLQASEVAPSLMRQEILRLQDLYSDLLSSHSQARQAQRQYQQDTDNYRQEQTTQHQVLMGQLQVINLELNSLTIRAPFEGSISRIRWLDQTNSTLTVEVTIQP
;
A
#
# COMPACT_ATOMS: atom_id res chain seq x y z
N MET A 1 -74.09 44.93 38.00
CA MET A 1 -73.56 43.56 37.90
C MET A 1 -73.10 43.36 36.48
N PHE A 2 -71.79 43.37 36.23
CA PHE A 2 -71.22 43.08 34.91
C PHE A 2 -70.66 41.66 34.95
N LEU A 3 -71.19 40.77 34.10
CA LEU A 3 -70.64 39.44 33.88
C LEU A 3 -69.49 39.55 32.88
N SER A 4 -68.26 39.48 33.39
CA SER A 4 -67.05 39.37 32.58
C SER A 4 -67.04 38.00 31.87
N GLN A 5 -67.20 38.00 30.56
CA GLN A 5 -66.97 36.81 29.73
C GLN A 5 -65.46 36.66 29.53
N LEU A 6 -64.89 35.55 30.01
CA LEU A 6 -63.51 35.16 29.71
C LEU A 6 -63.39 34.79 28.22
N PRO A 7 -62.32 35.21 27.52
CA PRO A 7 -62.09 34.79 26.14
C PRO A 7 -61.83 33.28 26.08
N PRO A 8 -62.24 32.59 24.99
CA PRO A 8 -61.99 31.17 24.82
C PRO A 8 -60.49 30.90 24.72
N THR A 9 -60.02 29.96 25.53
CA THR A 9 -58.64 29.44 25.50
C THR A 9 -58.34 28.90 24.09
N PRO A 10 -57.26 29.33 23.43
CA PRO A 10 -56.86 28.76 22.15
C PRO A 10 -56.51 27.28 22.34
N THR A 11 -57.19 26.42 21.58
CA THR A 11 -56.88 24.99 21.51
C THR A 11 -55.46 24.84 20.95
N PRO A 12 -54.55 24.09 21.60
CA PRO A 12 -53.23 23.83 21.05
C PRO A 12 -53.38 23.05 19.75
N GLN A 13 -52.99 23.67 18.63
CA GLN A 13 -52.89 22.99 17.33
C GLN A 13 -51.76 21.96 17.43
N THR A 14 -52.11 20.69 17.66
CA THR A 14 -51.19 19.56 17.54
C THR A 14 -50.87 19.40 16.06
N GLN A 15 -49.72 19.91 15.61
CA GLN A 15 -49.26 19.64 14.25
C GLN A 15 -49.08 18.13 14.08
N PRO A 16 -49.55 17.53 12.97
CA PRO A 16 -49.38 16.10 12.74
C PRO A 16 -47.89 15.80 12.58
N ILE A 17 -47.37 14.97 13.49
CA ILE A 17 -46.03 14.39 13.40
C ILE A 17 -45.95 13.62 12.08
N ARG A 18 -45.07 14.05 11.18
CA ARG A 18 -44.93 13.43 9.86
C ARG A 18 -43.97 12.24 9.94
N PRO A 19 -44.33 11.07 9.40
CA PRO A 19 -43.41 9.94 9.35
C PRO A 19 -42.27 10.19 8.36
N HIS A 20 -41.08 9.73 8.70
CA HIS A 20 -39.88 9.76 7.85
C HIS A 20 -39.79 8.47 7.03
N ARG A 21 -39.56 8.57 5.72
CA ARG A 21 -39.38 7.41 4.83
C ARG A 21 -37.95 7.35 4.31
N ILE A 22 -37.36 6.17 4.38
CA ILE A 22 -35.99 5.90 3.95
C ILE A 22 -36.05 4.71 2.99
N GLN A 23 -35.51 4.89 1.79
CA GLN A 23 -35.33 3.81 0.83
C GLN A 23 -33.92 3.27 0.95
N ILE A 24 -33.80 1.96 1.09
CA ILE A 24 -32.55 1.26 1.30
C ILE A 24 -32.44 0.13 0.29
N THR A 25 -31.25 -0.05 -0.27
CA THR A 25 -30.93 -1.14 -1.19
C THR A 25 -30.09 -2.17 -0.47
N LEU A 26 -30.57 -3.41 -0.45
CA LEU A 26 -30.01 -4.58 0.22
C LEU A 26 -29.62 -5.63 -0.82
N LEU A 27 -28.67 -6.50 -0.49
CA LEU A 27 -28.36 -7.69 -1.29
C LEU A 27 -29.11 -8.92 -0.77
N ASP A 28 -29.25 -9.00 0.56
CA ASP A 28 -29.92 -10.09 1.25
C ASP A 28 -30.90 -9.54 2.30
N PRO A 29 -32.10 -10.14 2.51
CA PRO A 29 -33.03 -9.67 3.52
C PRO A 29 -32.46 -9.66 4.95
N SER A 30 -31.52 -10.56 5.26
CA SER A 30 -30.86 -10.67 6.56
C SER A 30 -29.94 -9.49 6.90
N GLU A 31 -29.62 -8.63 5.91
CA GLU A 31 -28.83 -7.42 6.14
C GLU A 31 -29.61 -6.37 6.96
N LEU A 32 -30.95 -6.39 6.89
CA LEU A 32 -31.81 -5.47 7.64
C LEU A 32 -31.80 -5.84 9.14
N GLN A 33 -31.29 -4.96 9.98
CA GLN A 33 -31.12 -5.19 11.42
C GLN A 33 -32.31 -4.71 12.26
N VAL A 34 -33.35 -4.20 11.61
CA VAL A 34 -34.52 -3.63 12.29
C VAL A 34 -35.79 -4.39 11.95
N SER A 35 -36.68 -4.49 12.95
CA SER A 35 -38.00 -5.10 12.82
C SER A 35 -39.10 -4.05 12.96
N GLN A 36 -40.28 -4.34 12.41
CA GLN A 36 -41.45 -3.48 12.59
C GLN A 36 -41.83 -3.39 14.08
N GLY A 37 -42.11 -2.18 14.56
CA GLY A 37 -42.41 -1.88 15.96
C GLY A 37 -41.17 -1.64 16.84
N GLN A 38 -39.95 -1.86 16.31
CA GLN A 38 -38.72 -1.56 17.02
C GLN A 38 -38.54 -0.05 17.18
N VAL A 39 -38.09 0.39 18.36
CA VAL A 39 -37.64 1.76 18.60
C VAL A 39 -36.17 1.85 18.17
N VAL A 40 -35.83 2.89 17.42
CA VAL A 40 -34.49 3.20 16.97
C VAL A 40 -34.11 4.60 17.43
N GLU A 41 -32.89 4.75 17.89
CA GLU A 41 -32.30 6.04 18.23
C GLU A 41 -31.49 6.61 17.05
N LEU A 42 -31.19 7.90 17.11
CA LEU A 42 -30.31 8.54 16.14
C LEU A 42 -28.95 7.81 16.10
N GLY A 43 -28.57 7.31 14.93
CA GLY A 43 -27.30 6.61 14.73
C GLY A 43 -27.37 5.10 14.90
N ASP A 44 -28.50 4.54 15.31
CA ASP A 44 -28.71 3.09 15.36
C ASP A 44 -28.51 2.44 14.00
N ILE A 45 -28.05 1.19 13.96
CA ILE A 45 -27.76 0.51 12.71
C ILE A 45 -29.04 -0.04 12.11
N LEU A 46 -29.37 0.41 10.90
CA LEU A 46 -30.50 -0.11 10.13
C LEU A 46 -30.09 -1.30 9.27
N VAL A 47 -28.86 -1.28 8.74
CA VAL A 47 -28.35 -2.30 7.81
C VAL A 47 -26.90 -2.64 8.08
N VAL A 48 -26.58 -3.93 8.04
CA VAL A 48 -25.21 -4.46 8.05
C VAL A 48 -25.03 -5.43 6.90
N ARG A 49 -24.11 -5.10 5.98
CA ARG A 49 -23.70 -6.00 4.90
C ARG A 49 -22.59 -6.94 5.37
N SER A 50 -22.97 -7.97 6.14
CA SER A 50 -22.03 -8.86 6.83
C SER A 50 -21.18 -9.71 5.87
N ALA A 51 -21.76 -10.23 4.79
CA ALA A 51 -21.06 -11.02 3.79
C ALA A 51 -20.01 -10.19 3.03
N GLU A 52 -20.39 -9.00 2.56
CA GLU A 52 -19.50 -8.06 1.87
C GLU A 52 -18.37 -7.58 2.81
N ARG A 53 -18.68 -7.33 4.09
CA ARG A 53 -17.69 -7.01 5.11
C ARG A 53 -16.63 -8.09 5.26
N ILE A 54 -17.02 -9.36 5.36
CA ILE A 54 -16.08 -10.48 5.51
C ILE A 54 -15.14 -10.56 4.30
N GLN A 55 -15.67 -10.38 3.08
CA GLN A 55 -14.87 -10.37 1.85
C GLN A 55 -13.85 -9.22 1.85
N LEU A 56 -14.30 -8.00 2.17
CA LEU A 56 -13.45 -6.82 2.22
C LEU A 56 -12.41 -6.89 3.34
N GLU A 57 -12.76 -7.44 4.52
CA GLU A 57 -11.82 -7.66 5.61
C GLU A 57 -10.74 -8.69 5.23
N THR A 58 -11.14 -9.76 4.55
CA THR A 58 -10.19 -10.76 4.03
C THR A 58 -9.23 -10.11 3.03
N ARG A 59 -9.77 -9.33 2.08
CA ARG A 59 -8.95 -8.59 1.10
C ARG A 59 -8.01 -7.59 1.76
N ARG A 60 -8.46 -6.90 2.82
CA ARG A 60 -7.62 -6.01 3.62
C ARG A 60 -6.44 -6.76 4.24
N ILE A 61 -6.69 -7.92 4.82
CA ILE A 61 -5.65 -8.77 5.44
C ILE A 61 -4.64 -9.23 4.38
N GLU A 62 -5.10 -9.63 3.19
CA GLU A 62 -4.23 -9.99 2.06
C GLU A 62 -3.32 -8.83 1.63
N ILE A 63 -3.84 -7.61 1.52
CA ILE A 63 -3.03 -6.43 1.16
C ILE A 63 -2.03 -6.09 2.27
N GLN A 64 -2.44 -6.22 3.53
CA GLN A 64 -1.54 -6.02 4.68
C GLN A 64 -0.40 -7.04 4.68
N SER A 65 -0.67 -8.31 4.35
CA SER A 65 0.39 -9.31 4.25
C SER A 65 1.33 -9.05 3.08
N GLN A 66 0.82 -8.55 1.95
CA GLN A 66 1.65 -8.12 0.81
C GLN A 66 2.55 -6.93 1.17
N LEU A 67 2.04 -5.94 1.91
CA LEU A 67 2.85 -4.81 2.40
C LEU A 67 3.99 -5.29 3.31
N LEU A 68 3.71 -6.23 4.22
CA LEU A 68 4.74 -6.83 5.08
C LEU A 68 5.79 -7.62 4.28
N ALA A 69 5.36 -8.34 3.23
CA ALA A 69 6.28 -9.06 2.37
C ALA A 69 7.19 -8.10 1.58
N LEU A 70 6.64 -6.99 1.10
CA LEU A 70 7.35 -5.95 0.38
C LEU A 70 8.48 -5.36 1.24
N GLU A 71 8.18 -5.01 2.50
CA GLU A 71 9.17 -4.48 3.46
C GLU A 71 10.33 -5.44 3.75
N ASN A 72 10.10 -6.76 3.66
CA ASN A 72 11.10 -7.79 3.89
C ASN A 72 11.79 -8.30 2.61
N THR A 73 11.56 -7.67 1.46
CA THR A 73 12.18 -8.08 0.21
C THR A 73 13.67 -7.71 0.24
N PRO A 74 14.59 -8.65 -0.04
CA PRO A 74 16.02 -8.37 -0.03
C PRO A 74 16.42 -7.47 -1.21
N PRO A 75 17.45 -6.62 -1.04
CA PRO A 75 17.98 -5.80 -2.12
C PRO A 75 18.65 -6.65 -3.22
N PRO A 76 18.98 -6.05 -4.37
CA PRO A 76 19.68 -6.72 -5.46
C PRO A 76 21.00 -7.36 -4.99
N ASP A 77 21.32 -8.50 -5.59
CA ASP A 77 22.50 -9.31 -5.27
C ASP A 77 23.82 -8.55 -5.53
N THR A 78 24.72 -8.55 -4.54
CA THR A 78 26.03 -7.89 -4.59
C THR A 78 27.16 -8.78 -5.14
N ILE A 79 26.90 -10.08 -5.37
CA ILE A 79 27.94 -11.06 -5.71
C ILE A 79 28.80 -10.62 -6.89
N LEU A 80 28.19 -10.14 -7.99
CA LEU A 80 28.93 -9.72 -9.17
C LEU A 80 29.82 -8.49 -8.88
N LEU A 81 29.31 -7.52 -8.13
CA LEU A 81 30.07 -6.33 -7.74
C LEU A 81 31.28 -6.71 -6.89
N GLU A 82 31.07 -7.57 -5.88
CA GLU A 82 32.11 -8.05 -4.98
C GLU A 82 33.22 -8.79 -5.75
N GLN A 83 32.84 -9.68 -6.68
CA GLN A 83 33.79 -10.38 -7.54
C GLN A 83 34.66 -9.42 -8.36
N ARG A 84 34.07 -8.36 -8.92
CA ARG A 84 34.83 -7.37 -9.71
C ARG A 84 35.73 -6.50 -8.85
N ILE A 85 35.30 -6.14 -7.64
CA ILE A 85 36.15 -5.41 -6.68
C ILE A 85 37.35 -6.26 -6.26
N LEU A 86 37.13 -7.55 -5.97
CA LEU A 86 38.20 -8.46 -5.59
C LEU A 86 39.21 -8.65 -6.73
N ALA A 87 38.73 -8.83 -7.97
CA ALA A 87 39.59 -8.94 -9.14
C ALA A 87 40.45 -7.67 -9.36
N TYR A 88 39.90 -6.48 -9.09
CA TYR A 88 40.64 -5.23 -9.15
C TYR A 88 41.72 -5.15 -8.07
N GLN A 89 41.40 -5.52 -6.83
CA GLN A 89 42.36 -5.54 -5.73
C GLN A 89 43.52 -6.53 -5.98
N GLN A 90 43.21 -7.70 -6.54
CA GLN A 90 44.23 -8.68 -6.92
C GLN A 90 45.16 -8.12 -8.01
N ALA A 91 44.60 -7.58 -9.10
CA ALA A 91 45.39 -6.98 -10.18
C ALA A 91 46.29 -5.84 -9.66
N GLN A 92 45.76 -4.99 -8.76
CA GLN A 92 46.53 -3.91 -8.15
C GLN A 92 47.68 -4.43 -7.30
N THR A 93 47.42 -5.44 -6.46
CA THR A 93 48.45 -6.05 -5.61
C THR A 93 49.57 -6.68 -6.46
N THR A 94 49.20 -7.39 -7.53
CA THR A 94 50.18 -8.00 -8.44
C THR A 94 51.03 -6.93 -9.15
N TYR A 95 50.39 -5.87 -9.65
CA TYR A 95 51.09 -4.75 -10.26
C TYR A 95 52.06 -4.08 -9.27
N ASP A 96 51.61 -3.75 -8.06
CA ASP A 96 52.42 -3.08 -7.05
C ASP A 96 53.60 -3.93 -6.57
N GLN A 97 53.40 -5.23 -6.38
CA GLN A 97 54.46 -6.16 -6.03
C GLN A 97 55.53 -6.22 -7.11
N HIS A 98 55.13 -6.32 -8.38
CA HIS A 98 56.06 -6.39 -9.50
C HIS A 98 56.79 -5.07 -9.72
N TYR A 99 56.06 -3.95 -9.70
CA TYR A 99 56.63 -2.61 -9.85
C TYR A 99 57.69 -2.28 -8.80
N ARG A 100 57.53 -2.76 -7.55
CA ARG A 100 58.53 -2.60 -6.49
C ARG A 100 59.83 -3.36 -6.74
N LEU A 101 59.81 -4.45 -7.52
CA LEU A 101 61.00 -5.28 -7.78
C LEU A 101 61.85 -4.75 -8.95
N VAL A 102 61.25 -4.02 -9.89
CA VAL A 102 61.92 -3.49 -11.10
C VAL A 102 63.08 -2.52 -10.80
N PRO A 103 63.04 -1.61 -9.80
CA PRO A 103 64.16 -0.74 -9.45
C PRO A 103 65.44 -1.50 -9.07
N HIS A 104 65.32 -2.72 -8.54
CA HIS A 104 66.48 -3.54 -8.18
C HIS A 104 67.21 -4.15 -9.39
N LEU A 105 66.63 -4.07 -10.59
CA LEU A 105 67.23 -4.54 -11.85
C LEU A 105 68.18 -3.50 -12.49
N GLN A 106 68.31 -2.29 -11.91
CA GLN A 106 69.23 -1.25 -12.40
C GLN A 106 70.69 -1.45 -11.95
N ALA A 107 70.98 -2.48 -11.16
CA ALA A 107 72.33 -2.78 -10.71
C ALA A 107 73.14 -3.54 -11.79
N SER A 108 73.81 -2.79 -12.68
CA SER A 108 75.04 -3.09 -13.45
C SER A 108 75.25 -4.44 -14.19
N GLU A 109 74.37 -5.45 -14.12
CA GLU A 109 74.63 -6.81 -14.65
C GLU A 109 73.46 -7.45 -15.42
N VAL A 110 72.33 -6.76 -15.59
CA VAL A 110 71.14 -7.36 -16.25
C VAL A 110 71.26 -7.24 -17.78
N ALA A 111 71.18 -8.39 -18.47
CA ALA A 111 71.18 -8.43 -19.94
C ALA A 111 70.03 -7.57 -20.53
N PRO A 112 70.26 -6.77 -21.58
CA PRO A 112 69.23 -5.91 -22.19
C PRO A 112 67.94 -6.65 -22.60
N SER A 113 68.04 -7.93 -22.94
CA SER A 113 66.89 -8.79 -23.24
C SER A 113 65.96 -9.01 -22.05
N LEU A 114 66.51 -9.18 -20.85
CA LEU A 114 65.74 -9.35 -19.60
C LEU A 114 65.04 -8.04 -19.23
N MET A 115 65.72 -6.91 -19.38
CA MET A 115 65.10 -5.59 -19.17
C MET A 115 63.93 -5.36 -20.12
N ARG A 116 64.06 -5.73 -21.41
CA ARG A 116 62.96 -5.64 -22.37
C ARG A 116 61.79 -6.54 -22.00
N GLN A 117 62.05 -7.76 -21.53
CA GLN A 117 61.01 -8.69 -21.08
C GLN A 117 60.24 -8.12 -19.89
N GLU A 118 60.94 -7.52 -18.92
CA GLU A 118 60.30 -6.92 -17.75
C GLU A 118 59.42 -5.73 -18.11
N ILE A 119 59.87 -4.87 -19.03
CA ILE A 119 59.07 -3.75 -19.54
C ILE A 119 57.77 -4.26 -20.18
N LEU A 120 57.84 -5.31 -21.01
CA LEU A 120 56.65 -5.90 -21.62
C LEU A 120 55.71 -6.50 -20.57
N ARG A 121 56.25 -7.15 -19.55
CA ARG A 121 55.46 -7.71 -18.45
C ARG A 121 54.76 -6.64 -17.63
N LEU A 122 55.45 -5.54 -17.31
CA LEU A 122 54.83 -4.38 -16.66
C LEU A 122 53.71 -3.77 -17.50
N GLN A 123 53.90 -3.70 -18.82
CA GLN A 123 52.89 -3.19 -19.73
C GLN A 123 51.62 -4.08 -19.71
N ASP A 124 51.79 -5.40 -19.67
CA ASP A 124 50.69 -6.36 -19.59
C ASP A 124 49.94 -6.24 -18.26
N LEU A 125 50.67 -6.23 -17.14
CA LEU A 125 50.07 -6.05 -15.80
C LEU A 125 49.34 -4.70 -15.66
N TYR A 126 49.86 -3.64 -16.27
CA TYR A 126 49.19 -2.34 -16.29
C TYR A 126 47.89 -2.38 -17.11
N SER A 127 47.90 -3.05 -18.26
CA SER A 127 46.70 -3.28 -19.08
C SER A 127 45.63 -4.06 -18.32
N ASP A 128 46.03 -5.14 -17.62
CA ASP A 128 45.15 -5.92 -16.77
C ASP A 128 44.54 -5.09 -15.64
N LEU A 129 45.36 -4.28 -14.96
CA LEU A 129 44.90 -3.37 -13.91
C LEU A 129 43.85 -2.39 -14.43
N LEU A 130 44.10 -1.75 -15.57
CA LEU A 130 43.16 -0.82 -16.21
C LEU A 130 41.85 -1.51 -16.58
N SER A 131 41.92 -2.70 -17.18
CA SER A 131 40.73 -3.45 -17.57
C SER A 131 39.90 -3.84 -16.34
N SER A 132 40.53 -4.34 -15.28
CA SER A 132 39.89 -4.72 -14.03
C SER A 132 39.26 -3.51 -13.32
N HIS A 133 39.95 -2.35 -13.32
CA HIS A 133 39.40 -1.10 -12.81
C HIS A 133 38.13 -0.67 -13.56
N SER A 134 38.16 -0.72 -14.89
CA SER A 134 37.02 -0.34 -15.73
C SER A 134 35.81 -1.25 -15.49
N GLN A 135 36.03 -2.56 -15.33
CA GLN A 135 34.99 -3.54 -15.03
C GLN A 135 34.39 -3.32 -13.64
N ALA A 136 35.22 -3.07 -12.63
CA ALA A 136 34.75 -2.75 -11.27
C ALA A 136 33.89 -1.47 -11.27
N ARG A 137 34.31 -0.43 -12.00
CA ARG A 137 33.53 0.81 -12.17
C ARG A 137 32.20 0.57 -12.88
N GLN A 138 32.18 -0.26 -13.91
CA GLN A 138 30.94 -0.59 -14.62
C GLN A 138 29.99 -1.38 -13.72
N ALA A 139 30.48 -2.40 -13.03
CA ALA A 139 29.67 -3.18 -12.09
C ALA A 139 29.12 -2.30 -10.97
N GLN A 140 29.89 -1.34 -10.47
CA GLN A 140 29.44 -0.39 -9.46
C GLN A 140 28.29 0.48 -9.97
N ARG A 141 28.38 1.02 -11.19
CA ARG A 141 27.29 1.79 -11.81
C ARG A 141 26.04 0.95 -12.02
N GLN A 142 26.22 -0.27 -12.50
CA GLN A 142 25.09 -1.19 -12.71
C GLN A 142 24.38 -1.48 -11.38
N TYR A 143 25.13 -1.84 -10.34
CA TYR A 143 24.57 -2.08 -9.01
C TYR A 143 23.83 -0.85 -8.45
N GLN A 144 24.35 0.36 -8.66
CA GLN A 144 23.67 1.60 -8.26
C GLN A 144 22.33 1.75 -9.00
N GLN A 145 22.32 1.55 -10.32
CA GLN A 145 21.08 1.61 -11.11
C GLN A 145 20.07 0.56 -10.66
N ASP A 146 20.51 -0.67 -10.43
CA ASP A 146 19.64 -1.77 -9.99
C ASP A 146 19.06 -1.47 -8.60
N THR A 147 19.86 -0.90 -7.70
CA THR A 147 19.40 -0.49 -6.36
C THR A 147 18.38 0.65 -6.43
N ASP A 148 18.60 1.63 -7.30
CA ASP A 148 17.68 2.76 -7.46
C ASP A 148 16.36 2.30 -8.10
N ASN A 149 16.43 1.46 -9.14
CA ASN A 149 15.26 0.85 -9.77
C ASN A 149 14.47 0.01 -8.76
N TYR A 150 15.16 -0.82 -7.98
CA TYR A 150 14.57 -1.60 -6.91
C TYR A 150 13.81 -0.71 -5.92
N ARG A 151 14.43 0.38 -5.43
CA ARG A 151 13.79 1.32 -4.50
C ARG A 151 12.56 2.00 -5.10
N GLN A 152 12.63 2.40 -6.36
CA GLN A 152 11.51 3.03 -7.07
C GLN A 152 10.34 2.06 -7.23
N GLU A 153 10.64 0.82 -7.61
CA GLU A 153 9.64 -0.23 -7.75
C GLU A 153 8.96 -0.53 -6.41
N GLN A 154 9.75 -0.73 -5.35
CA GLN A 154 9.25 -0.93 -3.98
C GLN A 154 8.33 0.22 -3.54
N THR A 155 8.75 1.47 -3.79
CA THR A 155 7.95 2.66 -3.46
C THR A 155 6.63 2.68 -4.24
N THR A 156 6.68 2.38 -5.54
CA THR A 156 5.50 2.35 -6.41
C THR A 156 4.52 1.27 -5.98
N GLN A 157 5.01 0.04 -5.74
CA GLN A 157 4.20 -1.08 -5.26
C GLN A 157 3.56 -0.75 -3.91
N HIS A 158 4.33 -0.18 -2.98
CA HIS A 158 3.83 0.25 -1.68
C HIS A 158 2.69 1.28 -1.82
N GLN A 159 2.85 2.30 -2.67
CA GLN A 159 1.82 3.31 -2.92
C GLN A 159 0.54 2.69 -3.50
N VAL A 160 0.68 1.75 -4.45
CA VAL A 160 -0.47 1.04 -5.04
C VAL A 160 -1.23 0.26 -3.96
N LEU A 161 -0.53 -0.52 -3.13
CA LEU A 161 -1.15 -1.30 -2.05
C LEU A 161 -1.80 -0.41 -1.00
N MET A 162 -1.16 0.69 -0.61
CA MET A 162 -1.75 1.68 0.30
C MET A 162 -3.01 2.31 -0.27
N GLY A 163 -3.01 2.64 -1.57
CA GLY A 163 -4.20 3.14 -2.26
C GLY A 163 -5.35 2.12 -2.24
N GLN A 164 -5.06 0.85 -2.53
CA GLN A 164 -6.06 -0.23 -2.44
C GLN A 164 -6.62 -0.39 -1.02
N LEU A 165 -5.75 -0.32 0.00
CA LEU A 165 -6.15 -0.41 1.39
C LEU A 165 -7.05 0.77 1.80
N GLN A 166 -6.76 1.97 1.31
CA GLN A 166 -7.61 3.14 1.53
C GLN A 166 -9.00 2.96 0.91
N VAL A 167 -9.07 2.45 -0.32
CA VAL A 167 -10.35 2.15 -0.99
C VAL A 167 -11.16 1.14 -0.18
N ILE A 168 -10.55 0.03 0.22
CA ILE A 168 -11.23 -0.99 1.04
C ILE A 168 -11.73 -0.42 2.37
N ASN A 169 -10.94 0.43 3.03
CA ASN A 169 -11.37 1.06 4.27
C ASN A 169 -12.58 1.99 4.06
N LEU A 170 -12.63 2.72 2.94
CA LEU A 170 -13.79 3.54 2.59
C LEU A 170 -15.02 2.67 2.30
N GLU A 171 -14.84 1.57 1.57
CA GLU A 171 -15.91 0.61 1.29
C GLU A 171 -16.44 -0.01 2.59
N LEU A 172 -15.56 -0.50 3.47
CA LEU A 172 -15.92 -1.04 4.79
C LEU A 172 -16.73 -0.05 5.64
N ASN A 173 -16.38 1.25 5.60
CA ASN A 173 -17.12 2.29 6.30
C ASN A 173 -18.52 2.54 5.70
N SER A 174 -18.71 2.27 4.42
CA SER A 174 -20.00 2.43 3.71
C SER A 174 -20.96 1.27 3.89
N LEU A 175 -20.51 0.12 4.41
CA LEU A 175 -21.32 -1.10 4.58
C LEU A 175 -22.38 -1.03 5.69
N THR A 176 -22.40 0.05 6.46
CA THR A 176 -23.32 0.21 7.59
C THR A 176 -24.18 1.45 7.38
N ILE A 177 -25.48 1.25 7.22
CA ILE A 177 -26.46 2.35 7.10
C ILE A 177 -27.07 2.57 8.48
N ARG A 178 -27.01 3.82 8.96
CA ARG A 178 -27.50 4.23 10.28
C ARG A 178 -28.79 5.02 10.19
N ALA A 179 -29.58 5.01 11.27
CA ALA A 179 -30.83 5.73 11.40
C ALA A 179 -30.55 7.24 11.44
N PRO A 180 -31.09 8.02 10.48
CA PRO A 180 -30.92 9.47 10.44
C PRO A 180 -31.85 10.21 11.40
N PHE A 181 -32.84 9.52 11.96
CA PHE A 181 -33.81 10.05 12.91
C PHE A 181 -34.11 8.99 13.97
N GLU A 182 -34.47 9.44 15.17
CA GLU A 182 -35.03 8.60 16.21
C GLU A 182 -36.54 8.37 15.98
N GLY A 183 -37.07 7.29 16.53
CA GLY A 183 -38.50 6.99 16.50
C GLY A 183 -38.78 5.48 16.48
N SER A 184 -40.01 5.11 16.17
CA SER A 184 -40.42 3.71 16.01
C SER A 184 -40.55 3.31 14.54
N ILE A 185 -40.08 2.12 14.19
CA ILE A 185 -40.23 1.56 12.85
C ILE A 185 -41.70 1.19 12.64
N SER A 186 -42.46 2.11 12.03
CA SER A 186 -43.90 1.92 11.78
C SER A 186 -44.20 0.93 10.66
N ARG A 187 -43.35 0.87 9.62
CA ARG A 187 -43.55 0.03 8.45
C ARG A 187 -42.22 -0.30 7.77
N ILE A 188 -42.09 -1.55 7.33
CA ILE A 188 -41.04 -2.03 6.43
C ILE A 188 -41.75 -2.58 5.19
N ARG A 189 -41.42 -2.06 4.01
CA ARG A 189 -42.03 -2.47 2.75
C ARG A 189 -40.97 -2.85 1.73
N TRP A 190 -40.98 -4.11 1.30
CA TRP A 190 -40.20 -4.57 0.15
C TRP A 190 -40.85 -4.02 -1.11
N LEU A 191 -40.13 -3.17 -1.83
CA LEU A 191 -40.62 -2.46 -3.01
C LEU A 191 -40.37 -3.26 -4.29
N ASP A 192 -39.13 -3.69 -4.49
CA ASP A 192 -38.69 -4.31 -5.74
C ASP A 192 -37.50 -5.25 -5.50
N GLN A 193 -37.32 -6.19 -6.43
CA GLN A 193 -36.16 -7.06 -6.53
C GLN A 193 -35.65 -7.03 -7.97
N THR A 194 -34.56 -6.29 -8.21
CA THR A 194 -33.96 -6.18 -9.54
C THR A 194 -32.49 -6.60 -9.48
N ASN A 195 -32.05 -7.45 -10.40
CA ASN A 195 -30.63 -7.80 -10.60
C ASN A 195 -29.88 -8.09 -9.29
N SER A 196 -30.36 -9.03 -8.49
CA SER A 196 -29.79 -9.44 -7.18
C SER A 196 -29.78 -8.36 -6.09
N THR A 197 -30.50 -7.26 -6.25
CA THR A 197 -30.70 -6.24 -5.22
C THR A 197 -32.17 -6.17 -4.81
N LEU A 198 -32.40 -5.89 -3.53
CA LEU A 198 -33.71 -5.71 -2.90
C LEU A 198 -33.86 -4.26 -2.47
N THR A 199 -34.91 -3.59 -2.92
CA THR A 199 -35.24 -2.23 -2.43
C THR A 199 -36.27 -2.34 -1.32
N VAL A 200 -35.95 -1.80 -0.15
CA VAL A 200 -36.85 -1.73 1.01
C VAL A 200 -37.09 -0.29 1.42
N GLU A 201 -38.36 0.04 1.68
CA GLU A 201 -38.76 1.31 2.28
C GLU A 201 -39.03 1.10 3.78
N VAL A 202 -38.27 1.81 4.61
CA VAL A 202 -38.43 1.85 6.07
C VAL A 202 -39.07 3.17 6.46
N THR A 203 -40.18 3.11 7.20
CA THR A 203 -40.90 4.29 7.70
C THR A 203 -40.71 4.42 9.21
N ILE A 204 -40.06 5.50 9.64
CA ILE A 204 -39.84 5.85 11.04
C ILE A 204 -40.89 6.88 11.48
N GLN A 205 -41.59 6.57 12.56
CA GLN A 205 -42.54 7.47 13.19
C GLN A 205 -41.88 8.10 14.42
N PRO A 206 -41.76 9.43 14.49
CA PRO A 206 -41.23 10.13 15.66
C PRO A 206 -42.06 9.87 16.93
#